data_AF-A0AAI9T4E0-F1
#
_entry.id   AF-A0AAI9T4E0-F1
#
_cell.length_a   1.000
_cell.length_b   1.000
_cell.length_c   1.000
_cell.angle_alpha   90.00
_cell.angle_beta   90.00
_cell.angle_gamma   90.00
#
_symmetry.space_group_name_H-M   'P 1'
#
loop_
_entity.id
_entity.type
_entity.pdbx_description
1 polymer ?
#
loop_
_entity_poly.entity_id
_entity_poly.type
_entity_poly.pdbx_seq_one_letter_code
_entity_poly.pdbx_strand_id
1 'polypeptide(L)'
;MFNGEFLESQQQTATLEETEDDISVRSLEALFQWLYLRTVEFGIKDPGEHISAAMELARLADKYDTVGLEATMAQCIKNILKSNPHPENGAVWRNVDYNTYHLTHDHIASATLSPRGHPVRSVLAAASVDGFLRGP
;
A
#
# COMPACT_ATOMS: atom_id res chain seq x y z
N MET A 1 -15.25 2.63 -21.32
CA MET A 1 -15.45 1.17 -21.31
C MET A 1 -16.92 0.79 -21.54
N PHE A 2 -17.86 1.08 -20.62
CA PHE A 2 -19.25 0.60 -20.74
C PHE A 2 -20.24 1.49 -21.52
N ASN A 3 -19.78 2.52 -22.22
CA ASN A 3 -20.65 3.51 -22.90
C ASN A 3 -20.93 3.22 -24.40
N GLY A 4 -20.85 1.96 -24.83
CA GLY A 4 -21.26 1.53 -26.19
C GLY A 4 -20.15 1.36 -27.21
N GLU A 5 -18.97 1.94 -26.97
CA GLU A 5 -17.85 1.95 -27.93
C GLU A 5 -17.01 0.66 -27.94
N PHE A 6 -17.21 -0.23 -26.95
CA PHE A 6 -16.39 -1.42 -26.73
C PHE A 6 -17.24 -2.68 -26.49
N LEU A 7 -16.69 -3.87 -26.73
CA LEU A 7 -17.38 -5.16 -26.54
C LEU A 7 -17.90 -5.34 -25.10
N GLU A 8 -17.17 -4.80 -24.14
CA GLU A 8 -17.49 -4.77 -22.72
C GLU A 8 -18.85 -4.12 -22.45
N SER A 9 -19.25 -3.13 -23.26
CA SER A 9 -20.57 -2.51 -23.16
C SER A 9 -21.72 -3.42 -23.59
N GLN A 10 -21.47 -4.33 -24.53
CA GLN A 10 -22.48 -5.29 -24.98
C GLN A 10 -22.58 -6.47 -24.00
N GLN A 11 -21.43 -6.91 -23.49
CA GLN A 11 -21.34 -8.07 -22.60
C GLN A 11 -21.56 -7.70 -21.13
N GLN A 12 -21.58 -6.41 -20.79
CA GLN A 12 -21.64 -5.90 -19.41
C GLN A 12 -20.58 -6.57 -18.51
N THR A 13 -19.44 -6.91 -19.11
CA THR A 13 -18.35 -7.64 -18.49
C THR A 13 -17.05 -7.03 -18.99
N ALA A 14 -16.05 -6.93 -18.11
CA ALA A 14 -14.70 -6.56 -18.49
C ALA A 14 -13.73 -7.60 -17.90
N THR A 15 -12.79 -8.06 -18.72
CA THR A 15 -11.76 -9.00 -18.29
C THR A 15 -10.52 -8.21 -17.90
N LEU A 16 -10.10 -8.34 -16.64
CA LEU A 16 -8.81 -7.82 -16.20
C LEU A 16 -7.75 -8.87 -16.54
N GLU A 17 -6.85 -8.56 -17.47
CA GLU A 17 -5.71 -9.42 -17.74
C GLU A 17 -4.74 -9.40 -16.57
N GLU A 18 -4.25 -10.59 -16.19
CA GLU A 18 -3.12 -10.73 -15.28
C GLU A 18 -1.90 -10.08 -15.94
N THR A 19 -1.49 -8.93 -15.42
CA THR A 19 -0.26 -8.25 -15.85
C THR A 19 0.92 -8.72 -15.01
N GLU A 20 2.14 -8.63 -15.54
CA GLU A 20 3.39 -8.95 -14.84
C GLU A 20 3.55 -8.25 -13.47
N ASP A 21 2.81 -7.16 -13.24
CA ASP A 21 2.76 -6.44 -11.95
C ASP A 21 1.93 -7.13 -10.85
N ASP A 22 1.41 -8.34 -11.10
CA ASP A 22 0.64 -9.19 -10.18
C ASP A 22 -0.47 -8.42 -9.43
N ILE A 23 -1.59 -8.18 -10.10
CA ILE A 23 -2.80 -7.68 -9.43
C ILE A 23 -3.48 -8.85 -8.73
N SER A 24 -3.41 -8.90 -7.40
CA SER A 24 -4.12 -9.92 -6.64
C SER A 24 -5.63 -9.62 -6.56
N VAL A 25 -6.43 -10.69 -6.44
CA VAL A 25 -7.86 -10.61 -6.17
C VAL A 25 -8.15 -9.73 -4.96
N ARG A 26 -7.30 -9.82 -3.92
CA ARG A 26 -7.41 -9.02 -2.69
C ARG A 26 -7.28 -7.53 -2.95
N SER A 27 -6.36 -7.10 -3.81
CA SER A 27 -6.24 -5.67 -4.16
C SER A 27 -7.43 -5.17 -4.96
N LEU A 28 -7.99 -6.02 -5.82
CA LEU A 28 -9.21 -5.67 -6.55
C LEU A 28 -10.42 -5.53 -5.61
N GLU A 29 -10.58 -6.45 -4.66
CA GLU A 29 -11.61 -6.35 -3.62
C GLU A 29 -11.44 -5.08 -2.79
N ALA A 30 -10.21 -4.77 -2.38
CA ALA A 30 -9.89 -3.56 -1.64
C ALA A 30 -10.17 -2.28 -2.43
N LEU A 31 -9.93 -2.30 -3.76
CA LEU A 31 -10.30 -1.19 -4.64
C LEU A 31 -11.82 -1.00 -4.68
N PHE A 32 -12.61 -2.07 -4.73
CA PHE A 32 -14.08 -1.95 -4.65
C PHE A 32 -14.52 -1.38 -3.30
N GLN A 33 -13.95 -1.85 -2.19
CA GLN A 33 -14.24 -1.25 -0.88
C GLN A 33 -13.95 0.26 -0.89
N TRP A 34 -12.83 0.70 -1.46
CA TRP A 34 -12.53 2.12 -1.59
C TRP A 34 -13.53 2.88 -2.47
N LEU A 35 -13.88 2.34 -3.63
CA LEU A 35 -14.77 3.01 -4.59
C LEU A 35 -16.18 3.20 -4.01
N TYR A 36 -16.70 2.22 -3.27
CA TYR A 36 -18.06 2.25 -2.74
C TYR A 36 -18.16 2.81 -1.32
N LEU A 37 -17.20 2.52 -0.44
CA LEU A 37 -17.27 2.84 0.99
C LEU A 37 -16.25 3.90 1.42
N ARG A 38 -15.26 4.21 0.57
CA ARG A 38 -14.12 5.09 0.91
C ARG A 38 -13.31 4.59 2.12
N THR A 39 -13.33 3.28 2.35
CA THR A 39 -12.58 2.60 3.40
C THR A 39 -11.99 1.31 2.83
N VAL A 40 -10.90 0.83 3.41
CA VAL A 40 -10.24 -0.42 3.00
C VAL A 40 -9.92 -1.25 4.23
N GLU A 41 -10.38 -2.50 4.24
CA GLU A 41 -10.07 -3.52 5.23
C GLU A 41 -9.52 -4.77 4.54
N PHE A 42 -8.25 -5.10 4.80
CA PHE A 42 -7.58 -6.24 4.18
C PHE A 42 -7.79 -7.56 4.93
N GLY A 43 -8.20 -7.52 6.21
CA GLY A 43 -8.30 -8.72 7.05
C GLY A 43 -6.95 -9.40 7.36
N ILE A 44 -5.82 -8.72 7.12
CA ILE A 44 -4.48 -9.26 7.33
C ILE A 44 -3.99 -8.97 8.75
N LYS A 45 -3.49 -9.99 9.43
CA LYS A 45 -2.91 -9.88 10.78
C LYS A 45 -1.42 -9.61 10.77
N ASP A 46 -0.67 -10.18 9.81
CA ASP A 46 0.76 -9.96 9.72
C ASP A 46 1.07 -8.53 9.24
N PRO A 47 1.86 -7.73 9.99
CA PRO A 47 2.17 -6.36 9.60
C PRO A 47 2.93 -6.28 8.27
N GLY A 48 3.80 -7.23 7.97
CA GLY A 48 4.58 -7.27 6.73
C GLY A 48 3.69 -7.49 5.52
N GLU A 49 2.86 -8.53 5.55
CA GLU A 49 1.89 -8.82 4.49
C GLU A 49 0.87 -7.68 4.31
N HIS A 50 0.48 -7.01 5.40
CA HIS A 50 -0.43 -5.87 5.33
C HIS A 50 0.23 -4.68 4.63
N ILE A 51 1.52 -4.43 4.87
CA ILE A 51 2.29 -3.44 4.11
C ILE A 51 2.34 -3.84 2.63
N SER A 52 2.61 -5.11 2.31
CA SER A 52 2.62 -5.60 0.93
C SER A 52 1.29 -5.31 0.21
N ALA A 53 0.16 -5.64 0.86
CA ALA A 53 -1.17 -5.43 0.29
C ALA A 53 -1.50 -3.93 0.11
N ALA A 54 -1.11 -3.07 1.05
CA ALA A 54 -1.29 -1.63 0.92
C ALA A 54 -0.45 -1.04 -0.23
N MET A 55 0.77 -1.54 -0.42
CA MET A 55 1.64 -1.12 -1.54
C MET A 55 1.12 -1.60 -2.89
N GLU A 56 0.59 -2.82 -2.95
CA GLU A 56 -0.05 -3.37 -4.15
C GLU A 56 -1.29 -2.56 -4.53
N LEU A 57 -2.15 -2.23 -3.56
CA LEU A 57 -3.32 -1.40 -3.81
C LEU A 57 -2.96 0.03 -4.25
N ALA A 58 -1.88 0.61 -3.70
CA ALA A 58 -1.40 1.90 -4.16
C ALA A 58 -0.92 1.86 -5.63
N ARG A 59 -0.20 0.81 -6.03
CA ARG A 59 0.19 0.61 -7.43
C ARG A 59 -1.02 0.41 -8.35
N LEU A 60 -2.03 -0.31 -7.87
CA LEU A 60 -3.29 -0.47 -8.59
C LEU A 60 -4.01 0.88 -8.77
N ALA A 61 -3.98 1.73 -7.75
CA ALA A 61 -4.52 3.08 -7.81
C ALA A 61 -3.79 3.93 -8.86
N ASP A 62 -2.45 3.89 -8.86
CA ASP A 62 -1.62 4.57 -9.87
C ASP A 62 -1.98 4.10 -11.28
N LYS A 63 -2.17 2.78 -11.48
CA LYS A 63 -2.50 2.18 -12.80
C LYS A 63 -3.84 2.68 -13.36
N TYR A 64 -4.81 2.98 -12.49
CA TYR A 64 -6.16 3.39 -12.88
C TYR A 64 -6.48 4.86 -12.53
N ASP A 65 -5.46 5.67 -12.23
CA ASP A 65 -5.59 7.08 -11.84
C ASP A 65 -6.63 7.33 -10.71
N THR A 66 -6.66 6.43 -9.72
CA THR A 66 -7.61 6.52 -8.60
C THR A 66 -7.11 7.48 -7.51
N VAL A 67 -7.45 8.76 -7.70
CA VAL A 67 -7.00 9.86 -6.82
C VAL A 67 -7.33 9.61 -5.33
N GLY A 68 -6.32 9.84 -4.48
CA GLY A 68 -6.45 9.88 -3.01
C GLY A 68 -6.28 8.53 -2.31
N LEU A 69 -6.34 7.42 -3.05
CA LEU A 69 -6.11 6.09 -2.50
C LEU A 69 -4.65 5.90 -2.08
N GLU A 70 -3.69 6.45 -2.83
CA GLU A 70 -2.26 6.32 -2.50
C GLU A 70 -1.92 6.97 -1.15
N ALA A 71 -2.49 8.15 -0.86
CA ALA A 71 -2.32 8.85 0.41
C ALA A 71 -2.93 8.06 1.58
N THR A 72 -4.08 7.44 1.35
CA THR A 72 -4.74 6.56 2.33
C THR A 72 -3.89 5.33 2.61
N MET A 73 -3.33 4.69 1.59
CA MET A 73 -2.45 3.53 1.74
C MET A 73 -1.13 3.91 2.42
N ALA A 74 -0.56 5.06 2.09
CA ALA A 74 0.62 5.57 2.79
C ALA A 74 0.36 5.79 4.28
N GLN A 75 -0.81 6.36 4.64
CA GLN A 75 -1.19 6.51 6.04
C GLN A 75 -1.42 5.17 6.74
N CYS A 76 -2.00 4.19 6.04
CA CYS A 76 -2.14 2.82 6.53
C CYS A 76 -0.77 2.22 6.89
N ILE A 77 0.19 2.27 5.95
CA ILE A 77 1.57 1.80 6.16
C ILE A 77 2.22 2.53 7.33
N LYS A 78 2.08 3.87 7.41
CA LYS A 78 2.62 4.66 8.53
C LYS A 78 2.07 4.19 9.87
N ASN A 79 0.78 3.89 9.95
CA ASN A 79 0.13 3.41 11.17
C ASN A 79 0.59 2.00 11.56
N ILE A 80 0.77 1.12 10.58
CA ILE A 80 1.28 -0.24 10.80
C ILE A 80 2.70 -0.17 11.39
N LEU A 81 3.59 0.62 10.77
CA LEU A 81 4.97 0.77 11.24
C LEU A 81 5.05 1.42 12.65
N LYS A 82 4.20 2.41 12.94
CA LYS A 82 4.16 3.03 14.27
C LYS A 82 3.70 2.05 15.36
N SER A 83 2.71 1.22 15.05
CA SER A 83 2.07 0.29 15.98
C SER A 83 2.85 -1.00 16.18
N ASN A 84 3.76 -1.34 15.25
CA ASN A 84 4.55 -2.56 15.29
C ASN A 84 6.05 -2.23 15.30
N PRO A 85 6.58 -1.61 16.37
CA PRO A 85 8.01 -1.38 16.49
C PRO A 85 8.78 -2.69 16.66
N HIS A 86 10.11 -2.63 16.44
CA HIS A 86 11.00 -3.76 16.75
C HIS A 86 10.76 -4.29 18.18
N PRO A 87 10.59 -5.61 18.39
CA PRO A 87 10.22 -6.18 19.69
C PRO A 87 11.31 -5.99 20.75
N GLU A 88 12.57 -6.06 20.36
CA GLU A 88 13.71 -5.77 21.23
C GLU A 88 13.99 -4.26 21.23
N ASN A 89 13.29 -3.52 22.08
CA ASN A 89 13.56 -2.12 22.35
C ASN A 89 13.65 -1.90 23.88
N GLY A 90 14.52 -0.98 24.31
CA GLY A 90 14.72 -0.66 25.72
C GLY A 90 14.22 0.73 26.07
N ALA A 91 13.98 0.98 27.36
CA ALA A 91 13.59 2.31 27.84
C ALA A 91 14.65 3.40 27.58
N VAL A 92 15.93 2.99 27.43
CA VAL A 92 17.08 3.91 27.27
C VAL A 92 17.72 3.81 25.87
N TRP A 93 17.40 2.77 25.11
CA TRP A 93 18.00 2.53 23.79
C TRP A 93 16.94 2.02 22.81
N ARG A 94 16.96 2.57 21.59
CA ARG A 94 16.13 2.07 20.48
C ARG A 94 16.96 1.19 19.58
N ASN A 95 16.35 0.10 19.13
CA ASN A 95 16.92 -0.69 18.05
C ASN A 95 17.05 0.16 16.78
N VAL A 96 18.08 -0.08 15.97
CA VAL A 96 18.26 0.61 14.68
C VAL A 96 17.06 0.36 13.77
N ASP A 97 16.48 -0.84 13.84
CA ASP A 97 15.33 -1.26 13.04
C ASP A 97 13.99 -0.98 13.72
N TYR A 98 13.95 -0.07 14.69
CA TYR A 98 12.75 0.23 15.48
C TYR A 98 11.51 0.53 14.64
N ASN A 99 11.67 1.16 13.48
CA ASN A 99 10.60 1.50 12.55
C ASN A 99 10.55 0.64 11.28
N THR A 100 11.57 -0.18 11.05
CA THR A 100 11.77 -0.91 9.79
C THR A 100 11.70 -2.42 9.97
N TYR A 101 11.44 -2.91 11.18
CA TYR A 101 11.42 -4.34 11.51
C TYR A 101 10.52 -5.19 10.59
N HIS A 102 9.36 -4.66 10.16
CA HIS A 102 8.44 -5.34 9.24
C HIS A 102 8.65 -4.96 7.76
N LEU A 103 9.68 -4.16 7.45
CA LEU A 103 10.04 -3.86 6.07
C LEU A 103 11.00 -4.91 5.54
N THR A 104 10.62 -5.55 4.44
CA THR A 104 11.45 -6.52 3.74
C THR A 104 12.19 -5.84 2.60
N HIS A 105 13.18 -6.53 2.04
CA HIS A 105 13.84 -6.11 0.82
C HIS A 105 12.83 -5.86 -0.32
N ASP A 106 11.79 -6.67 -0.42
CA ASP A 106 10.77 -6.56 -1.47
C ASP A 106 9.91 -5.31 -1.32
N HIS A 107 9.63 -4.87 -0.08
CA HIS A 107 8.99 -3.57 0.16
C HIS A 107 9.86 -2.43 -0.37
N ILE A 108 11.17 -2.48 -0.13
CA ILE A 108 12.08 -1.43 -0.62
C ILE A 108 12.17 -1.47 -2.14
N ALA A 109 12.35 -2.65 -2.73
CA ALA A 109 12.41 -2.83 -4.18
C ALA A 109 11.11 -2.35 -4.86
N SER A 110 9.95 -2.77 -4.36
CA SER A 110 8.63 -2.35 -4.85
C SER A 110 8.45 -0.83 -4.78
N ALA A 111 8.92 -0.19 -3.71
CA ALA A 111 8.84 1.26 -3.57
C ALA A 111 9.70 2.02 -4.60
N THR A 112 10.77 1.40 -5.13
CA THR A 112 11.58 2.03 -6.20
C THR A 112 10.83 2.14 -7.52
N LEU A 113 9.82 1.29 -7.73
CA LEU A 113 8.99 1.27 -8.95
C LEU A 113 7.92 2.37 -8.94
N SER A 114 7.54 2.90 -7.77
CA SER A 114 6.54 3.98 -7.69
C SER A 114 7.12 5.33 -8.16
N PRO A 115 6.29 6.24 -8.71
CA PRO A 115 6.74 7.56 -9.15
C PRO A 115 7.43 8.40 -8.06
N ARG A 116 8.27 9.35 -8.46
CA ARG A 116 8.92 10.25 -7.48
C ARG A 116 7.88 11.14 -6.82
N GLY A 117 7.95 11.26 -5.49
CA GLY A 117 6.97 12.01 -4.70
C GLY A 117 5.73 11.19 -4.31
N HIS A 118 5.64 9.93 -4.74
CA HIS A 118 4.54 9.04 -4.37
C HIS A 118 4.45 8.88 -2.83
N PRO A 119 3.26 9.04 -2.21
CA PRO A 119 3.10 9.07 -0.75
C PRO A 119 3.67 7.85 -0.03
N VAL A 120 3.52 6.65 -0.60
CA VAL A 120 4.07 5.41 -0.02
C VAL A 120 5.60 5.47 0.07
N ARG A 121 6.28 6.00 -0.96
CA ARG A 121 7.74 6.17 -0.93
C ARG A 121 8.17 7.11 0.17
N SER A 122 7.44 8.21 0.35
CA SER A 122 7.70 9.18 1.40
C SER A 122 7.59 8.56 2.79
N VAL A 123 6.61 7.69 3.02
CA VAL A 123 6.44 6.98 4.31
C VAL A 123 7.55 5.95 4.53
N LEU A 124 7.95 5.21 3.51
CA LEU A 124 9.05 4.24 3.64
C LEU A 124 10.39 4.94 3.90
N ALA A 125 10.66 6.06 3.22
CA ALA A 125 11.83 6.89 3.50
C ALA A 125 11.78 7.50 4.91
N ALA A 126 10.59 7.92 5.36
CA ALA A 126 10.36 8.40 6.72
C ALA A 126 10.67 7.33 7.77
N ALA A 127 10.38 6.05 7.49
CA ALA A 127 10.63 4.95 8.39
C ALA A 127 12.12 4.76 8.70
N SER A 128 13.01 5.09 7.76
CA SER A 128 14.47 5.03 7.97
C SER A 128 14.99 6.03 9.01
N VAL A 129 14.18 7.04 9.39
CA VAL A 129 14.57 8.05 10.37
C VAL A 129 13.55 8.09 11.50
N ASP A 130 14.00 7.67 12.69
CA ASP A 130 13.13 7.47 13.85
C ASP A 130 12.21 8.66 14.17
N GLY A 131 12.78 9.86 14.26
CA GLY A 131 12.04 11.09 14.56
C GLY A 131 11.09 11.54 13.45
N PHE A 132 11.33 11.16 12.20
CA PHE A 132 10.54 11.62 11.06
C PHE A 132 9.24 10.82 10.90
N LEU A 133 9.29 9.50 11.06
CA LEU A 133 8.08 8.68 11.04
C LEU A 133 7.16 9.02 12.22
N ARG A 134 7.74 9.17 13.41
CA ARG A 134 7.01 9.32 14.69
C ARG A 134 6.66 10.76 15.05
N GLY A 135 7.16 11.73 14.31
CA GLY A 135 6.80 13.13 14.44
C GLY A 135 5.29 13.40 14.31
N PRO A 136 4.82 14.54 14.84
CA PRO A 136 3.44 15.00 14.76
C PRO A 136 2.98 15.17 13.30
#